data_AF-A0A4Z1CUC4-F1
#
_entry.id   AF-A0A4Z1CUC4-F1
#
_cell.length_a   1.000
_cell.length_b   1.000
_cell.length_c   1.000
_cell.angle_alpha   90.00
_cell.angle_beta   90.00
_cell.angle_gamma   90.00
#
_symmetry.space_group_name_H-M   'P 1'
#
loop_
_entity.id
_entity.type
_entity.pdbx_description
1 polymer ?
#
loop_
_entity_poly.entity_id
_entity_poly.type
_entity_poly.pdbx_seq_one_letter_code
_entity_poly.pdbx_strand_id
1 'polypeptide(L)'
;MPVIDATFYPLIVTERPTELFRQPPAGTDMGAARLCPITEVRPGDWVLGEFERPMNPDRLDTLMQSVACFPALPATLNGYVALDGQSPVWHNDETALIIPREYIPGETYADRSGGYRVGDRVERTFIYDPIHDDARDTVGKARPVIQRGTVTDVDDGALSIAWSGYWANGHKEEQAMRLANPEDIARERAVFGFAVGDTVTVEGSYATGVVLELYYHPWAGAPCARVFWPGSPWDNYCSYDFSPTTRYVHKIPENTYSITSRETRTNAA
;
A
#
# COMPACT_ATOMS: atom_id res chain seq x y z
N MET A 1 23.48 -8.71 -0.50
CA MET A 1 24.68 -8.10 -1.12
C MET A 1 25.38 -7.24 -0.08
N PRO A 2 26.72 -7.18 -0.03
CA PRO A 2 27.39 -6.15 0.74
C PRO A 2 27.04 -4.77 0.18
N VAL A 3 26.98 -3.76 1.04
CA VAL A 3 26.82 -2.35 0.65
C VAL A 3 27.93 -2.02 -0.35
N ILE A 4 27.56 -1.71 -1.59
CA ILE A 4 28.52 -1.29 -2.61
C ILE A 4 28.69 0.22 -2.46
N ASP A 5 29.93 0.64 -2.22
CA ASP A 5 30.32 2.05 -2.16
C ASP A 5 30.45 2.59 -3.59
N ALA A 6 29.32 2.65 -4.32
CA ALA A 6 29.25 3.19 -5.67
C ALA A 6 29.07 4.71 -5.59
N THR A 7 29.92 5.46 -6.28
CA THR A 7 29.74 6.91 -6.38
C THR A 7 28.57 7.22 -7.30
N PHE A 8 27.45 7.62 -6.71
CA PHE A 8 26.24 8.02 -7.43
C PHE A 8 26.30 9.51 -7.79
N TYR A 9 26.12 9.82 -9.07
CA TYR A 9 26.05 11.19 -9.58
C TYR A 9 24.65 11.47 -10.13
N PRO A 10 23.71 12.02 -9.33
CA PRO A 10 22.35 12.25 -9.78
C PRO A 10 22.32 13.32 -10.87
N LEU A 11 21.85 12.95 -12.07
CA LEU A 11 21.38 13.92 -13.05
C LEU A 11 19.89 14.16 -12.84
N ILE A 12 19.56 15.27 -12.18
CA ILE A 12 18.17 15.62 -11.84
C ILE A 12 17.59 16.46 -12.98
N VAL A 13 16.61 15.90 -13.68
CA VAL A 13 15.82 16.63 -14.69
C VAL A 13 14.57 17.17 -14.02
N THR A 14 14.57 18.46 -13.68
CA THR A 14 13.48 19.12 -12.92
C THR A 14 12.29 19.56 -13.79
N GLU A 15 12.46 19.61 -15.11
CA GLU A 15 11.41 19.98 -16.06
C GLU A 15 11.20 18.81 -17.05
N ARG A 16 10.39 17.82 -16.65
CA ARG A 16 9.98 16.73 -17.55
C ARG A 16 8.66 17.10 -18.26
N PRO A 17 8.58 16.95 -19.58
CA PRO A 17 7.30 17.08 -20.27
C PRO A 17 6.41 15.88 -19.91
N THR A 18 5.15 16.16 -19.56
CA THR A 18 3.98 15.24 -19.42
C THR A 18 3.65 14.64 -18.05
N GLU A 19 2.35 14.34 -17.90
CA GLU A 19 1.65 13.63 -16.80
C GLU A 19 2.11 12.18 -16.57
N LEU A 20 3.01 11.65 -17.42
CA LEU A 20 3.41 10.23 -17.42
C LEU A 20 4.40 9.86 -16.31
N PHE A 21 5.19 10.82 -15.82
CA PHE A 21 6.21 10.58 -14.80
C PHE A 21 5.83 11.33 -13.53
N ARG A 22 5.08 10.67 -12.63
CA ARG A 22 4.75 11.22 -11.31
C ARG A 22 6.04 11.70 -10.64
N GLN A 23 6.00 12.88 -10.03
CA GLN A 23 7.15 13.47 -9.35
C GLN A 23 7.06 13.19 -7.84
N PRO A 24 8.20 13.18 -7.13
CA PRO A 24 8.19 13.27 -5.68
C PRO A 24 7.49 14.57 -5.22
N PRO A 25 7.03 14.64 -3.95
CA PRO A 25 6.42 15.83 -3.41
C PRO A 25 7.33 17.05 -3.56
N ALA A 26 6.73 18.21 -3.81
CA ALA A 26 7.49 19.47 -3.89
C ALA A 26 8.29 19.71 -2.61
N GLY A 27 9.57 20.08 -2.75
CA GLY A 27 10.48 20.27 -1.61
C GLY A 27 11.28 19.03 -1.21
N THR A 28 11.08 17.89 -1.89
CA THR A 28 11.94 16.71 -1.74
C THR A 28 13.39 17.02 -2.10
N ASP A 29 14.34 16.59 -1.26
CA ASP A 29 15.77 16.70 -1.58
C ASP A 29 16.18 15.60 -2.56
N MET A 30 16.17 15.94 -3.84
CA MET A 30 16.60 15.04 -4.92
C MET A 30 18.10 14.70 -4.85
N GLY A 31 18.91 15.48 -4.12
CA GLY A 31 20.32 15.18 -3.88
C GLY A 31 20.55 14.01 -2.93
N ALA A 32 19.52 13.64 -2.16
CA ALA A 32 19.54 12.48 -1.26
C ALA A 32 19.18 11.15 -1.94
N ALA A 33 18.91 11.17 -3.26
CA ALA A 33 18.64 9.96 -4.02
C ALA A 33 19.81 8.98 -3.92
N ARG A 34 19.51 7.70 -3.70
CA ARG A 34 20.50 6.64 -3.62
C ARG A 34 19.96 5.32 -4.13
N LEU A 35 20.88 4.43 -4.49
CA LEU A 35 20.58 3.03 -4.73
C LEU A 35 20.71 2.25 -3.44
N CYS A 36 19.78 1.33 -3.20
CA CYS A 36 19.91 0.32 -2.15
C CYS A 36 19.41 -1.04 -2.65
N PRO A 37 19.82 -2.15 -2.02
CA PRO A 37 19.15 -3.44 -2.19
C PRO A 37 17.64 -3.29 -1.98
N ILE A 38 16.83 -3.99 -2.78
CA ILE A 38 15.36 -3.94 -2.66
C ILE A 38 14.89 -4.35 -1.26
N THR A 39 15.60 -5.29 -0.63
CA THR A 39 15.35 -5.74 0.74
C THR A 39 15.60 -4.69 1.82
N GLU A 40 16.29 -3.58 1.49
CA GLU A 40 16.56 -2.47 2.41
C GLU A 40 15.58 -1.30 2.24
N VAL A 41 14.67 -1.36 1.25
CA VAL A 41 13.65 -0.32 1.08
C VAL A 41 12.70 -0.35 2.28
N ARG A 42 12.53 0.80 2.93
CA ARG A 42 11.69 0.93 4.13
C ARG A 42 10.33 1.50 3.78
N PRO A 43 9.30 1.25 4.61
CA PRO A 43 8.01 1.90 4.45
C PRO A 43 8.17 3.43 4.50
N GLY A 44 7.62 4.10 3.49
CA GLY A 44 7.72 5.55 3.31
C GLY A 44 8.91 6.03 2.48
N ASP A 45 9.93 5.20 2.21
CA ASP A 45 10.98 5.59 1.25
C ASP A 45 10.33 5.84 -0.12
N TRP A 46 10.76 6.87 -0.85
CA TRP A 46 10.15 7.22 -2.12
C TRP A 46 10.84 6.50 -3.26
N VAL A 47 10.17 5.54 -3.88
CA VAL A 47 10.70 4.75 -4.99
C VAL A 47 10.60 5.57 -6.27
N LEU A 48 11.71 5.66 -7.02
CA LEU A 48 11.82 6.36 -8.30
C LEU A 48 11.97 5.42 -9.49
N GLY A 49 12.18 4.13 -9.22
CA GLY A 49 12.38 3.12 -10.24
C GLY A 49 13.24 1.97 -9.76
N GLU A 50 13.39 1.00 -10.65
CA GLU A 50 14.19 -0.20 -10.46
C GLU A 50 15.48 -0.09 -11.27
N PHE A 51 16.51 -0.81 -10.81
CA PHE A 51 17.65 -1.18 -11.63
C PHE A 51 17.65 -2.70 -11.86
N GLU A 52 17.32 -3.11 -13.09
CA GLU A 52 17.11 -4.51 -13.49
C GLU A 52 18.39 -5.40 -13.48
N ARG A 53 19.48 -4.96 -12.84
CA ARG A 53 20.76 -5.68 -12.80
C ARG A 53 21.48 -5.45 -11.46
N PRO A 54 22.29 -6.41 -11.00
CA PRO A 54 23.24 -6.15 -9.92
C PRO A 54 24.19 -4.99 -10.31
N MET A 55 24.46 -4.08 -9.39
CA MET A 55 25.43 -3.00 -9.62
C MET A 55 26.81 -3.57 -9.94
N ASN A 56 27.41 -3.08 -11.03
CA ASN A 56 28.79 -3.44 -11.40
C ASN A 56 29.73 -2.27 -11.04
N PRO A 57 30.63 -2.42 -10.06
CA PRO A 57 31.52 -1.33 -9.64
C PRO A 57 32.50 -0.89 -10.74
N ASP A 58 32.74 -1.73 -11.75
CA ASP A 58 33.65 -1.43 -12.87
C ASP A 58 32.93 -0.74 -14.05
N ARG A 59 31.64 -0.45 -13.93
CA ARG A 59 30.83 0.17 -15.00
C ARG A 59 30.15 1.44 -14.51
N LEU A 60 30.14 2.47 -15.35
CA LEU A 60 29.23 3.59 -15.18
C LEU A 60 27.82 3.15 -15.60
N ASP A 61 26.97 2.88 -14.62
CA ASP A 61 25.56 2.59 -14.85
C ASP A 61 24.73 3.88 -14.76
N THR A 62 23.90 4.12 -15.78
CA THR A 62 22.99 5.27 -15.82
C THR A 62 21.58 4.83 -15.47
N LEU A 63 21.00 5.50 -14.48
CA LEU A 63 19.64 5.27 -14.01
C LEU A 63 18.76 6.44 -14.33
N MET A 64 17.55 6.16 -14.79
CA MET A 64 16.53 7.16 -15.01
C MET A 64 15.34 6.84 -14.13
N GLN A 65 14.77 7.85 -13.48
CA GLN A 65 13.45 7.74 -12.87
C GLN A 65 12.48 7.17 -13.92
N SER A 66 11.86 6.05 -13.59
CA SER A 66 10.86 5.40 -14.44
C SER A 66 9.48 6.00 -14.16
N VAL A 67 8.43 5.41 -14.72
CA VAL A 67 7.04 5.78 -14.36
C VAL A 67 6.71 5.42 -12.90
N ALA A 68 7.54 4.60 -12.25
CA ALA A 68 7.43 4.27 -10.83
C ALA A 68 7.87 5.48 -9.99
N CYS A 69 6.91 6.22 -9.46
CA CYS A 69 7.18 7.25 -8.46
C CYS A 69 6.11 7.17 -7.37
N PHE A 70 6.45 6.53 -6.25
CA PHE A 70 5.48 6.25 -5.19
C PHE A 70 6.17 6.10 -3.83
N PRO A 71 5.46 6.36 -2.71
CA PRO A 71 5.91 5.90 -1.41
C PRO A 71 6.02 4.38 -1.38
N ALA A 72 7.01 3.82 -0.69
CA ALA A 72 7.14 2.37 -0.51
C ALA A 72 6.23 1.86 0.61
N LEU A 73 5.70 0.65 0.44
CA LEU A 73 5.00 -0.17 1.42
C LEU A 73 5.38 -1.65 1.16
N PRO A 74 6.63 -2.04 1.44
CA PRO A 74 7.19 -3.30 0.96
C PRO A 74 6.50 -4.53 1.58
N ALA A 75 6.16 -5.50 0.74
CA ALA A 75 5.77 -6.86 1.14
C ALA A 75 6.62 -7.88 0.40
N THR A 76 7.05 -8.95 1.08
CA THR A 76 7.86 -10.01 0.47
C THR A 76 7.02 -11.26 0.30
N LEU A 77 7.10 -11.88 -0.88
CA LEU A 77 6.38 -13.10 -1.18
C LEU A 77 7.20 -13.98 -2.13
N ASN A 78 7.51 -15.21 -1.74
CA ASN A 78 8.16 -16.22 -2.59
C ASN A 78 9.44 -15.73 -3.31
N GLY A 79 10.27 -14.93 -2.63
CA GLY A 79 11.51 -14.37 -3.20
C GLY A 79 11.31 -13.12 -4.05
N TYR A 80 10.07 -12.66 -4.20
CA TYR A 80 9.73 -11.38 -4.81
C TYR A 80 9.34 -10.35 -3.76
N VAL A 81 9.43 -9.08 -4.11
CA VAL A 81 9.05 -7.94 -3.28
C VAL A 81 8.03 -7.11 -4.04
N ALA A 82 7.02 -6.65 -3.32
CA ALA A 82 6.03 -5.67 -3.74
C ALA A 82 6.30 -4.34 -3.01
N LEU A 83 7.11 -3.46 -3.60
CA LEU A 83 7.44 -2.15 -3.03
C LEU A 83 6.23 -1.22 -2.93
N ASP A 84 5.20 -1.40 -3.75
CA ASP A 84 3.93 -0.66 -3.66
C ASP A 84 2.94 -1.30 -2.66
N GLY A 85 3.26 -2.49 -2.16
CA GLY A 85 2.44 -3.28 -1.25
C GLY A 85 1.45 -4.23 -1.91
N GLN A 86 1.40 -4.32 -3.24
CA GLN A 86 0.45 -5.19 -3.97
C GLN A 86 1.03 -5.93 -5.18
N SER A 87 2.10 -5.42 -5.79
CA SER A 87 2.66 -5.91 -7.05
C SER A 87 4.02 -6.59 -6.81
N PRO A 88 4.07 -7.93 -6.58
CA PRO A 88 5.32 -8.65 -6.31
C PRO A 88 6.09 -8.89 -7.61
N VAL A 89 6.59 -7.81 -8.21
CA VAL A 89 7.25 -7.82 -9.53
C VAL A 89 8.77 -7.78 -9.43
N TRP A 90 9.31 -7.41 -8.28
CA TRP A 90 10.75 -7.24 -8.08
C TRP A 90 11.37 -8.46 -7.43
N HIS A 91 12.55 -8.87 -7.88
CA HIS A 91 13.31 -9.92 -7.22
C HIS A 91 14.06 -9.38 -5.99
N ASN A 92 14.29 -10.24 -4.99
CA ASN A 92 14.96 -9.84 -3.76
C ASN A 92 16.47 -9.53 -3.90
N ASP A 93 17.08 -9.85 -5.05
CA ASP A 93 18.48 -9.56 -5.39
C ASP A 93 18.65 -8.30 -6.26
N GLU A 94 17.55 -7.65 -6.65
CA GLU A 94 17.55 -6.40 -7.40
C GLU A 94 17.82 -5.18 -6.49
N THR A 95 17.98 -4.02 -7.13
CA THR A 95 18.19 -2.73 -6.43
C THR A 95 17.14 -1.71 -6.84
N ALA A 96 16.77 -0.84 -5.90
CA ALA A 96 15.82 0.25 -6.12
C ALA A 96 16.53 1.60 -6.04
N LEU A 97 16.14 2.52 -6.92
CA LEU A 97 16.46 3.93 -6.78
C LEU A 97 15.43 4.58 -5.87
N ILE A 98 15.87 5.08 -4.71
CA ILE A 98 14.99 5.67 -3.71
C ILE A 98 15.46 7.04 -3.28
N ILE A 99 14.52 7.82 -2.72
CA ILE A 99 14.82 8.91 -1.80
C ILE A 99 14.40 8.44 -0.40
N PRO A 100 15.33 8.36 0.57
CA PRO A 100 14.97 7.93 1.91
C PRO A 100 13.92 8.84 2.53
N ARG A 101 12.98 8.26 3.28
CA ARG A 101 11.82 8.97 3.83
C ARG A 101 12.16 10.21 4.67
N GLU A 102 13.33 10.24 5.31
CA GLU A 102 13.84 11.39 6.09
C GLU A 102 14.17 12.63 5.24
N TYR A 103 14.25 12.49 3.91
CA TYR A 103 14.49 13.59 2.96
C TYR A 103 13.23 13.99 2.17
N ILE A 104 12.08 13.44 2.55
CA ILE A 104 10.76 13.84 2.04
C ILE A 104 10.18 14.89 3.00
N PRO A 105 9.47 15.93 2.52
CA PRO A 105 8.90 16.94 3.41
C PRO A 105 7.98 16.33 4.48
N GLY A 106 8.14 16.76 5.73
CA GLY A 106 7.44 16.28 6.93
C GLY A 106 5.91 16.28 6.90
N GLU A 107 5.32 17.09 6.03
CA GLU A 107 3.87 17.17 5.84
C GLU A 107 3.34 16.11 4.86
N THR A 108 4.25 15.41 4.18
CA THR A 108 3.90 14.30 3.28
C THR A 108 3.63 13.04 4.11
N TYR A 109 2.70 12.21 3.64
CA TYR A 109 2.43 10.86 4.19
C TYR A 109 3.65 9.91 4.22
N ALA A 110 4.80 10.31 3.67
CA ALA A 110 6.03 9.53 3.65
C ALA A 110 6.95 9.80 4.87
N ASP A 111 6.99 11.02 5.41
CA ASP A 111 7.89 11.35 6.53
C ASP A 111 7.17 11.14 7.88
N ARG A 112 7.83 10.38 8.75
CA ARG A 112 7.36 10.05 10.11
C ARG A 112 8.45 10.21 11.15
N SER A 113 9.43 11.07 10.89
CA SER A 113 10.42 11.50 11.87
C SER A 113 9.78 11.93 13.21
N GLY A 114 8.57 12.50 13.18
CA GLY A 114 7.78 12.87 14.36
C GLY A 114 6.84 11.81 14.96
N GLY A 115 6.83 10.58 14.43
CA GLY A 115 5.97 9.47 14.90
C GLY A 115 4.50 9.54 14.44
N TYR A 116 3.70 8.56 14.90
CA TYR A 116 2.26 8.45 14.62
C TYR A 116 1.43 9.27 15.62
N ARG A 117 0.30 9.83 15.16
CA ARG A 117 -0.64 10.64 15.95
C ARG A 117 -2.05 10.04 15.89
N VAL A 118 -2.82 10.25 16.96
CA VAL A 118 -4.24 9.90 16.99
C VAL A 118 -4.98 10.60 15.84
N GLY A 119 -5.81 9.85 15.11
CA GLY A 119 -6.54 10.32 13.94
C GLY A 119 -5.81 10.11 12.61
N ASP A 120 -4.52 9.75 12.63
CA ASP A 120 -3.78 9.47 11.41
C ASP A 120 -4.39 8.30 10.65
N ARG A 121 -4.59 8.50 9.34
CA ARG A 121 -4.97 7.43 8.41
C ARG A 121 -3.72 6.68 8.00
N VAL A 122 -3.73 5.37 8.21
CA VAL A 122 -2.59 4.50 7.95
C VAL A 122 -2.99 3.38 7.00
N GLU A 123 -1.99 2.79 6.37
CA GLU A 123 -2.15 1.57 5.60
C GLU A 123 -1.00 0.61 5.91
N ARG A 124 -1.34 -0.68 5.91
CA ARG A 124 -0.40 -1.79 6.03
C ARG A 124 -0.50 -2.67 4.80
N THR A 125 0.57 -3.39 4.54
CA THR A 125 0.54 -4.56 3.65
C THR A 125 0.68 -5.84 4.47
N PHE A 126 0.15 -6.95 3.98
CA PHE A 126 0.39 -8.30 4.49
C PHE A 126 0.06 -9.33 3.41
N ILE A 127 0.42 -10.59 3.64
CA ILE A 127 0.12 -11.68 2.70
C ILE A 127 -1.27 -12.25 3.00
N TYR A 128 -2.08 -12.38 1.97
CA TYR A 128 -3.39 -13.02 2.01
C TYR A 128 -3.36 -14.30 1.19
N ASP A 129 -3.88 -15.38 1.77
CA ASP A 129 -4.08 -16.67 1.11
C ASP A 129 -5.53 -16.79 0.61
N PRO A 130 -5.77 -16.72 -0.71
CA PRO A 130 -7.11 -16.85 -1.23
C PRO A 130 -7.71 -18.23 -0.98
N ILE A 131 -9.00 -18.22 -0.61
CA ILE A 131 -9.77 -19.43 -0.32
C ILE A 131 -10.72 -19.83 -1.46
N HIS A 132 -10.91 -18.94 -2.42
CA HIS A 132 -11.70 -19.17 -3.62
C HIS A 132 -10.95 -18.70 -4.87
N ASP A 133 -11.25 -19.35 -6.00
CA ASP A 133 -10.84 -18.88 -7.32
C ASP A 133 -11.83 -17.82 -7.80
N ASP A 134 -11.33 -16.68 -8.27
CA ASP A 134 -12.12 -15.69 -8.98
C ASP A 134 -11.27 -14.97 -10.04
N ALA A 135 -11.75 -13.82 -10.55
CA ALA A 135 -11.05 -13.05 -11.58
C ALA A 135 -9.71 -12.43 -11.11
N ARG A 136 -9.54 -12.25 -9.79
CA ARG A 136 -8.41 -11.60 -9.14
C ARG A 136 -7.59 -12.57 -8.30
N ASP A 137 -8.23 -13.59 -7.74
CA ASP A 137 -7.67 -14.55 -6.80
C ASP A 137 -7.58 -15.97 -7.37
N THR A 138 -6.64 -16.74 -6.84
CA THR A 138 -6.52 -18.17 -7.15
C THR A 138 -6.13 -18.90 -5.88
N VAL A 139 -6.85 -20.00 -5.57
CA VAL A 139 -6.58 -20.84 -4.40
C VAL A 139 -5.15 -21.37 -4.46
N GLY A 140 -4.45 -21.26 -3.32
CA GLY A 140 -3.04 -21.65 -3.21
C GLY A 140 -2.06 -20.66 -3.83
N LYS A 141 -2.52 -19.51 -4.34
CA LYS A 141 -1.66 -18.40 -4.76
C LYS A 141 -1.80 -17.24 -3.80
N ALA A 142 -0.99 -17.29 -2.75
CA ALA A 142 -0.80 -16.17 -1.82
C ALA A 142 -0.50 -14.88 -2.58
N ARG A 143 -0.94 -13.74 -2.06
CA ARG A 143 -0.61 -12.42 -2.62
C ARG A 143 -0.56 -11.33 -1.56
N PRO A 144 0.24 -10.27 -1.76
CA PRO A 144 0.19 -9.11 -0.91
C PRO A 144 -1.12 -8.33 -1.10
N VAL A 145 -1.65 -7.82 -0.01
CA VAL A 145 -2.86 -6.97 0.03
C VAL A 145 -2.62 -5.76 0.92
N ILE A 146 -3.36 -4.68 0.67
CA ILE A 146 -3.32 -3.47 1.50
C ILE A 146 -4.57 -3.42 2.38
N GLN A 147 -4.40 -3.03 3.64
CA GLN A 147 -5.51 -2.69 4.52
C GLN A 147 -5.29 -1.33 5.15
N ARG A 148 -6.36 -0.52 5.18
CA ARG A 148 -6.34 0.81 5.78
C ARG A 148 -6.86 0.80 7.21
N GLY A 149 -6.34 1.69 8.03
CA GLY A 149 -6.75 1.87 9.42
C GLY A 149 -6.68 3.32 9.88
N THR A 150 -7.09 3.54 11.12
CA THR A 150 -6.94 4.82 11.83
C THR A 150 -6.20 4.58 13.13
N VAL A 151 -5.20 5.41 13.42
CA VAL A 151 -4.57 5.43 14.74
C VAL A 151 -5.59 5.93 15.76
N THR A 152 -5.91 5.11 16.75
CA THR A 152 -6.88 5.45 17.80
C THR A 152 -6.23 5.84 19.11
N ASP A 153 -4.99 5.39 19.34
CA ASP A 153 -4.26 5.67 20.57
C ASP A 153 -2.75 5.61 20.34
N VAL A 154 -2.01 6.45 21.05
CA VAL A 154 -0.54 6.53 21.04
C VAL A 154 -0.11 6.72 22.49
N ASP A 155 0.49 5.70 23.08
CA ASP A 155 0.94 5.72 24.48
C ASP A 155 2.33 5.09 24.59
N ASP A 156 3.28 5.82 25.18
CA ASP A 156 4.68 5.46 25.44
C ASP A 156 5.28 4.36 24.53
N GLY A 157 5.37 4.63 23.22
CA GLY A 157 5.98 3.73 22.23
C GLY A 157 5.09 2.59 21.74
N ALA A 158 3.84 2.50 22.20
CA ALA A 158 2.80 1.62 21.69
C ALA A 158 1.78 2.38 20.84
N LEU A 159 1.26 1.69 19.82
CA LEU A 159 0.28 2.21 18.88
C LEU A 159 -0.94 1.30 18.83
N SER A 160 -2.13 1.86 19.02
CA SER A 160 -3.38 1.15 18.77
C SER A 160 -4.00 1.63 17.47
N ILE A 161 -4.35 0.67 16.59
CA ILE A 161 -4.91 0.96 15.28
C ILE A 161 -6.25 0.24 15.13
N ALA A 162 -7.23 1.01 14.68
CA ALA A 162 -8.50 0.52 14.18
C ALA A 162 -8.35 0.17 12.68
N TRP A 163 -8.00 -1.09 12.38
CA TRP A 163 -7.95 -1.57 10.99
C TRP A 163 -9.34 -1.77 10.42
N SER A 164 -9.57 -1.29 9.20
CA SER A 164 -10.89 -1.33 8.55
C SER A 164 -11.15 -2.73 8.00
N GLY A 165 -12.23 -3.35 8.47
CA GLY A 165 -12.65 -4.67 8.01
C GLY A 165 -11.72 -5.81 8.45
N TYR A 166 -11.97 -7.01 7.92
CA TYR A 166 -11.24 -8.22 8.27
C TYR A 166 -10.98 -9.10 7.05
N TRP A 167 -9.71 -9.47 6.86
CA TRP A 167 -9.28 -10.44 5.87
C TRP A 167 -9.15 -11.81 6.54
N ALA A 168 -10.02 -12.75 6.18
CA ALA A 168 -9.83 -14.16 6.55
C ALA A 168 -8.51 -14.66 5.91
N ASN A 169 -7.74 -15.51 6.60
CA ASN A 169 -6.46 -16.03 6.10
C ASN A 169 -5.41 -14.96 5.68
N GLY A 170 -5.41 -13.81 6.35
CA GLY A 170 -4.31 -12.84 6.26
C GLY A 170 -3.20 -13.16 7.26
N HIS A 171 -1.95 -13.23 6.78
CA HIS A 171 -0.72 -13.40 7.56
C HIS A 171 -0.28 -12.06 8.13
N LYS A 172 -0.86 -11.70 9.28
CA LYS A 172 -0.74 -10.36 9.88
C LYS A 172 0.60 -10.13 10.59
N GLU A 173 1.45 -11.13 10.72
CA GLU A 173 2.77 -11.00 11.31
C GLU A 173 3.75 -10.23 10.38
N GLU A 174 3.52 -10.28 9.07
CA GLU A 174 4.36 -9.62 8.06
C GLU A 174 3.73 -8.29 7.62
N GLN A 175 4.04 -7.18 8.31
CA GLN A 175 3.48 -5.88 7.91
C GLN A 175 4.45 -4.72 7.96
N ALA A 176 4.73 -4.18 6.77
CA ALA A 176 5.11 -2.79 6.59
C ALA A 176 3.87 -1.88 6.80
N MET A 177 4.09 -0.66 7.30
CA MET A 177 3.04 0.31 7.56
C MET A 177 3.51 1.74 7.28
N ARG A 178 2.59 2.57 6.77
CA ARG A 178 2.82 4.01 6.52
C ARG A 178 1.51 4.80 6.69
N LEU A 179 1.58 6.12 6.54
CA LEU A 179 0.38 6.94 6.36
C LEU A 179 -0.27 6.67 4.99
N ALA A 180 -1.59 6.65 4.96
CA ALA A 180 -2.34 6.54 3.72
C ALA A 180 -2.27 7.86 2.94
N ASN A 181 -2.01 7.77 1.62
CA ASN A 181 -1.96 8.94 0.76
C ASN A 181 -3.37 9.51 0.51
N PRO A 182 -3.65 10.77 0.89
CA PRO A 182 -4.95 11.38 0.65
C PRO A 182 -5.29 11.54 -0.84
N GLU A 183 -4.30 11.72 -1.71
CA GLU A 183 -4.51 11.80 -3.17
C GLU A 183 -4.97 10.45 -3.74
N ASP A 184 -4.40 9.34 -3.26
CA ASP A 184 -4.80 8.00 -3.69
C ASP A 184 -6.23 7.69 -3.24
N ILE A 185 -6.60 8.08 -2.01
CA ILE A 185 -7.97 7.96 -1.50
C ILE A 185 -8.94 8.81 -2.33
N ALA A 186 -8.59 10.05 -2.66
CA ALA A 186 -9.43 10.92 -3.47
C ALA A 186 -9.62 10.35 -4.89
N ARG A 187 -8.56 9.83 -5.49
CA ARG A 187 -8.59 9.16 -6.79
C ARG A 187 -9.47 7.92 -6.77
N GLU A 188 -9.35 7.08 -5.74
CA GLU A 188 -10.23 5.91 -5.57
C GLU A 188 -11.70 6.32 -5.52
N ARG A 189 -12.05 7.33 -4.71
CA ARG A 189 -13.43 7.82 -4.64
C ARG A 189 -13.93 8.36 -5.97
N ALA A 190 -13.09 9.08 -6.71
CA ALA A 190 -13.43 9.60 -8.02
C ALA A 190 -13.68 8.49 -9.05
N VAL A 191 -12.95 7.38 -8.96
CA VAL A 191 -12.97 6.29 -9.93
C VAL A 191 -14.01 5.21 -9.58
N PHE A 192 -14.09 4.82 -8.32
CA PHE A 192 -14.89 3.68 -7.83
C PHE A 192 -16.15 4.10 -7.09
N GLY A 193 -16.29 5.39 -6.74
CA GLY A 193 -17.40 5.94 -5.95
C GLY A 193 -17.15 5.95 -4.43
N PHE A 194 -16.14 5.21 -3.97
CA PHE A 194 -15.70 5.10 -2.57
C PHE A 194 -14.23 4.63 -2.53
N ALA A 195 -13.61 4.63 -1.35
CA ALA A 195 -12.23 4.20 -1.14
C ALA A 195 -12.14 2.92 -0.30
N VAL A 196 -10.98 2.24 -0.34
CA VAL A 196 -10.69 1.14 0.59
C VAL A 196 -10.80 1.64 2.04
N GLY A 197 -11.51 0.88 2.87
CA GLY A 197 -11.83 1.20 4.26
C GLY A 197 -13.12 2.02 4.44
N ASP A 198 -13.72 2.54 3.36
CA ASP A 198 -15.04 3.17 3.45
C ASP A 198 -16.11 2.13 3.76
N THR A 199 -17.21 2.61 4.35
CA THR A 199 -18.37 1.80 4.68
C THR A 199 -19.43 1.89 3.57
N VAL A 200 -20.00 0.76 3.20
CA VAL A 200 -20.98 0.65 2.11
C VAL A 200 -22.20 -0.17 2.50
N THR A 201 -23.27 -0.03 1.73
CA THR A 201 -24.47 -0.87 1.79
C THR A 201 -24.93 -1.26 0.38
N VAL A 202 -25.88 -2.19 0.30
CA VAL A 202 -26.59 -2.54 -0.95
C VAL A 202 -27.93 -1.80 -0.95
N GLU A 203 -28.38 -1.32 -2.10
CA GLU A 203 -29.68 -0.67 -2.23
C GLU A 203 -30.81 -1.57 -1.69
N GLY A 204 -31.66 -1.02 -0.81
CA GLY A 204 -32.73 -1.77 -0.14
C GLY A 204 -32.29 -2.68 1.01
N SER A 205 -30.99 -2.69 1.36
CA SER A 205 -30.45 -3.46 2.49
C SER A 205 -30.16 -2.57 3.71
N TYR A 206 -30.26 -3.18 4.90
CA TYR A 206 -29.79 -2.57 6.15
C TYR A 206 -28.37 -3.03 6.51
N ALA A 207 -27.86 -4.08 5.87
CA ALA A 207 -26.53 -4.60 6.10
C ALA A 207 -25.48 -3.55 5.70
N THR A 208 -24.42 -3.47 6.49
CA THR A 208 -23.36 -2.48 6.32
C THR A 208 -22.03 -3.22 6.25
N GLY A 209 -21.23 -2.93 5.23
CA GLY A 209 -19.97 -3.61 4.95
C GLY A 209 -18.80 -2.63 4.85
N VAL A 210 -17.59 -3.14 4.90
CA VAL A 210 -16.34 -2.38 4.79
C VAL A 210 -15.62 -2.79 3.52
N VAL A 211 -15.27 -1.82 2.68
CA VAL A 211 -14.52 -2.06 1.44
C VAL A 211 -13.11 -2.51 1.80
N LEU A 212 -12.73 -3.72 1.39
CA LEU A 212 -11.41 -4.29 1.61
C LEU A 212 -10.45 -4.01 0.46
N GLU A 213 -10.93 -4.08 -0.78
CA GLU A 213 -10.11 -3.90 -1.98
C GLU A 213 -10.94 -3.34 -3.13
N LEU A 214 -10.29 -2.53 -3.97
CA LEU A 214 -10.82 -1.98 -5.21
C LEU A 214 -9.97 -2.49 -6.37
N TYR A 215 -10.61 -2.91 -7.46
CA TYR A 215 -9.87 -3.35 -8.65
C TYR A 215 -10.73 -3.22 -9.91
N TYR A 216 -10.07 -3.20 -11.07
CA TYR A 216 -10.74 -3.30 -12.36
C TYR A 216 -10.80 -4.75 -12.83
N HIS A 217 -12.00 -5.23 -13.15
CA HIS A 217 -12.17 -6.59 -13.67
C HIS A 217 -11.38 -6.79 -14.97
N PRO A 218 -10.46 -7.77 -15.05
CA PRO A 218 -9.47 -7.87 -16.13
C PRO A 218 -10.10 -8.00 -17.51
N TRP A 219 -11.28 -8.61 -17.61
CA TRP A 219 -11.96 -8.83 -18.89
C TRP A 219 -13.06 -7.81 -19.20
N ALA A 220 -13.64 -7.19 -18.17
CA ALA A 220 -14.82 -6.33 -18.35
C ALA A 220 -14.48 -4.85 -18.23
N GLY A 221 -13.29 -4.51 -17.69
CA GLY A 221 -12.91 -3.15 -17.37
C GLY A 221 -13.81 -2.48 -16.33
N ALA A 222 -14.72 -3.24 -15.70
CA ALA A 222 -15.67 -2.70 -14.75
C ALA A 222 -14.99 -2.46 -13.40
N PRO A 223 -15.26 -1.34 -12.72
CA PRO A 223 -14.82 -1.11 -11.36
C PRO A 223 -15.53 -2.08 -10.43
N CYS A 224 -14.75 -2.81 -9.63
CA CYS A 224 -15.23 -3.82 -8.70
C CYS A 224 -14.64 -3.59 -7.31
N ALA A 225 -15.36 -4.09 -6.30
CA ALA A 225 -14.94 -4.02 -4.92
C ALA A 225 -15.10 -5.38 -4.22
N ARG A 226 -14.19 -5.66 -3.29
CA ARG A 226 -14.35 -6.66 -2.24
C ARG A 226 -14.84 -5.99 -0.98
N VAL A 227 -15.87 -6.55 -0.36
CA VAL A 227 -16.51 -5.96 0.82
C VAL A 227 -16.63 -7.01 1.91
N PHE A 228 -16.07 -6.70 3.08
CA PHE A 228 -16.29 -7.46 4.30
C PHE A 228 -17.62 -7.04 4.93
N TRP A 229 -18.50 -7.99 5.18
CA TRP A 229 -19.78 -7.75 5.84
C TRP A 229 -19.73 -8.32 7.27
N PRO A 230 -19.65 -7.46 8.31
CA PRO A 230 -19.64 -7.92 9.69
C PRO A 230 -20.96 -8.63 10.05
N GLY A 231 -20.85 -9.80 10.69
CA GLY A 231 -22.00 -10.50 11.26
C GLY A 231 -22.50 -11.70 10.46
N SER A 232 -21.96 -12.00 9.29
CA SER A 232 -22.08 -13.33 8.69
C SER A 232 -20.70 -13.99 8.56
N PRO A 233 -20.50 -15.16 9.19
CA PRO A 233 -19.26 -15.92 9.07
C PRO A 233 -19.05 -16.48 7.66
N TRP A 234 -19.98 -16.26 6.72
CA TRP A 234 -19.90 -16.69 5.33
C TRP A 234 -19.41 -15.60 4.37
N ASP A 235 -19.32 -14.34 4.82
CA ASP A 235 -19.12 -13.20 3.93
C ASP A 235 -17.67 -13.04 3.44
N ASN A 236 -16.72 -13.73 4.07
CA ASN A 236 -15.36 -13.92 3.53
C ASN A 236 -15.21 -15.29 2.82
N TYR A 237 -16.25 -16.12 2.76
CA TYR A 237 -16.22 -17.51 2.28
C TYR A 237 -17.16 -17.76 1.09
N CYS A 238 -17.56 -16.71 0.38
CA CYS A 238 -18.43 -16.84 -0.78
C CYS A 238 -17.62 -16.72 -2.08
N SER A 239 -17.95 -17.52 -3.07
CA SER A 239 -17.31 -17.56 -4.41
C SER A 239 -17.50 -16.29 -5.27
N TYR A 240 -17.89 -15.17 -4.68
CA TYR A 240 -18.22 -13.91 -5.36
C TYR A 240 -17.60 -12.70 -4.63
N ASP A 241 -16.38 -12.86 -4.11
CA ASP A 241 -15.70 -11.87 -3.28
C ASP A 241 -15.49 -10.52 -3.96
N PHE A 242 -15.58 -10.43 -5.29
CA PHE A 242 -15.63 -9.16 -6.01
C PHE A 242 -16.93 -8.95 -6.77
N SER A 243 -17.52 -7.77 -6.59
CA SER A 243 -18.73 -7.34 -7.28
C SER A 243 -18.59 -5.92 -7.85
N PRO A 244 -19.33 -5.58 -8.92
CA PRO A 244 -19.33 -4.24 -9.49
C PRO A 244 -19.66 -3.17 -8.44
N THR A 245 -18.93 -2.05 -8.44
CA THR A 245 -19.14 -0.97 -7.46
C THR A 245 -20.53 -0.36 -7.55
N THR A 246 -21.18 -0.43 -8.71
CA THR A 246 -22.55 0.04 -8.95
C THR A 246 -23.61 -0.69 -8.12
N ARG A 247 -23.27 -1.80 -7.48
CA ARG A 247 -24.15 -2.50 -6.54
C ARG A 247 -24.15 -1.89 -5.13
N TYR A 248 -23.22 -0.98 -4.86
CA TYR A 248 -22.96 -0.45 -3.53
C TYR A 248 -23.20 1.05 -3.47
N VAL A 249 -23.63 1.50 -2.29
CA VAL A 249 -23.81 2.92 -1.97
C VAL A 249 -22.97 3.25 -0.74
N HIS A 250 -22.23 4.36 -0.80
CA HIS A 250 -21.47 4.86 0.34
C HIS A 250 -22.43 5.15 1.51
N LYS A 251 -22.07 4.66 2.70
CA LYS A 251 -22.88 4.83 3.90
C LYS A 251 -22.01 5.44 5.01
N ILE A 252 -22.41 6.61 5.50
CA ILE A 252 -21.80 7.20 6.69
C ILE A 252 -22.31 6.38 7.88
N PRO A 253 -21.44 5.74 8.69
CA PRO A 253 -21.89 4.93 9.82
C PRO A 253 -22.65 5.78 10.84
N GLU A 254 -23.84 5.35 11.24
CA GLU A 254 -24.59 5.91 12.38
C GLU A 254 -24.05 5.38 13.75
N ASN A 255 -23.06 4.47 13.71
CA ASN A 255 -22.37 3.73 14.79
C ASN A 255 -23.19 2.70 15.59
N THR A 256 -22.62 1.48 15.79
CA THR A 256 -22.83 0.62 17.00
C THR A 256 -21.97 -0.67 17.06
N TYR A 257 -21.30 -1.11 15.99
CA TYR A 257 -20.46 -2.33 16.02
C TYR A 257 -18.98 -2.02 15.81
N SER A 258 -18.09 -2.78 16.47
CA SER A 258 -16.65 -2.71 16.24
C SER A 258 -16.33 -3.25 14.84
N ILE A 259 -16.41 -2.38 13.83
CA ILE A 259 -16.00 -2.63 12.44
C ILE A 259 -14.47 -2.68 12.25
N THR A 260 -13.75 -2.76 13.38
CA THR A 260 -12.32 -2.64 13.48
C THR A 260 -11.76 -3.88 14.18
N SER A 261 -10.77 -4.56 13.59
CA SER A 261 -9.91 -5.46 14.37
C SER A 261 -8.89 -4.60 15.11
N ARG A 262 -9.07 -4.45 16.43
CA ARG A 262 -8.08 -3.75 17.25
C ARG A 262 -6.85 -4.63 17.38
N GLU A 263 -5.70 -4.09 17.00
CA GLU A 263 -4.40 -4.72 17.21
C GLU A 263 -3.49 -3.69 17.89
N THR A 264 -2.85 -4.10 18.99
CA THR A 264 -1.83 -3.32 19.68
C THR A 264 -0.48 -3.69 19.11
N ARG A 265 0.26 -2.70 18.56
CA ARG A 265 1.66 -2.88 18.14
C ARG A 265 2.58 -2.24 19.16
N THR A 266 3.54 -3.01 19.65
CA THR A 266 4.77 -2.50 20.26
C THR A 266 5.74 -2.14 19.13
N ASN A 267 6.30 -0.92 19.15
CA ASN A 267 7.33 -0.56 18.17
C ASN A 267 8.52 -1.53 18.30
N ALA A 268 9.01 -2.02 17.17
CA ALA A 268 10.38 -2.52 17.11
C ALA A 268 11.31 -1.31 17.27
N ALA A 269 12.27 -1.43 18.18
CA ALA A 269 13.30 -0.42 18.44
C ALA A 269 14.10 -0.07 17.18
#